data_AF-A0A250IJT9-F1
#
_entry.id   AF-A0A250IJT9-F1
#
_cell.length_a   1.000
_cell.length_b   1.000
_cell.length_c   1.000
_cell.angle_alpha   90.00
_cell.angle_beta   90.00
_cell.angle_gamma   90.00
#
_symmetry.space_group_name_H-M   'P 1'
#
loop_
_entity.id
_entity.type
_entity.pdbx_description
1 polymer ?
#
loop_
_entity_poly.entity_id
_entity_poly.type
_entity_poly.pdbx_seq_one_letter_code
_entity_poly.pdbx_strand_id
1 'polypeptide(L)'
;MKLLGRDIPARELLARLEERLRTRGLSSSEPVDVPESGVEPRVDPLAFNLQALEEHADATRPLPLHTHRGGAGQLVLVAKWAFRQTCQVFINETLGRQRTFNGHVRDSYAQLSAEVIRLRAEVESLRAAGSTPAPAPPAPAETPSRPPPRKARKKPS
;
A
#
# COMPACT_ATOMS: atom_id res chain seq x y z
N MET A 1 -21.37 16.64 -19.53
CA MET A 1 -22.56 16.25 -18.74
C MET A 1 -22.30 14.87 -18.14
N LYS A 2 -22.40 14.76 -16.81
CA LYS A 2 -22.18 13.52 -16.05
C LYS A 2 -23.30 12.51 -16.35
N LEU A 3 -22.95 11.35 -16.89
CA LEU A 3 -23.84 10.17 -16.93
C LEU A 3 -23.33 9.16 -15.89
N LEU A 4 -23.48 9.54 -14.63
CA LEU A 4 -23.41 8.62 -13.50
C LEU A 4 -24.84 8.58 -12.95
N GLY A 5 -25.55 7.47 -13.12
CA GLY A 5 -26.92 7.39 -12.65
C GLY A 5 -27.61 6.09 -13.05
N ARG A 6 -27.29 5.04 -12.30
CA ARG A 6 -28.09 3.92 -11.76
C ARG A 6 -29.47 3.53 -12.35
N ASP A 7 -30.20 4.36 -13.11
CA ASP A 7 -31.63 4.14 -13.40
C ASP A 7 -32.10 4.51 -14.83
N ILE A 8 -31.21 4.59 -15.83
CA ILE A 8 -31.67 4.89 -17.21
C ILE A 8 -32.07 3.59 -17.92
N PRO A 9 -33.31 3.45 -18.41
CA PRO A 9 -33.75 2.25 -19.13
C PRO A 9 -32.93 2.08 -20.42
N ALA A 10 -32.50 0.84 -20.68
CA ALA A 10 -31.57 0.52 -21.78
C ALA A 10 -32.03 1.04 -23.16
N ARG A 11 -33.35 1.02 -23.41
CA ARG A 11 -33.94 1.56 -24.65
C ARG A 11 -33.70 3.06 -24.83
N GLU A 12 -33.73 3.83 -23.74
CA GLU A 12 -33.52 5.28 -23.77
C GLU A 12 -32.03 5.63 -23.94
N LEU A 13 -31.13 4.82 -23.38
CA LEU A 13 -29.70 4.94 -23.63
C LEU A 13 -29.34 4.65 -25.08
N LEU A 14 -29.90 3.59 -25.66
CA LEU A 14 -29.68 3.22 -27.06
C LEU A 14 -30.21 4.30 -28.00
N ALA A 15 -31.42 4.82 -27.77
CA ALA A 15 -31.98 5.91 -28.56
C ALA A 15 -31.09 7.18 -28.52
N ARG A 16 -30.56 7.54 -27.34
CA ARG A 16 -29.64 8.69 -27.19
C ARG A 16 -28.28 8.45 -27.85
N LEU A 17 -27.78 7.22 -27.81
CA LEU A 17 -26.55 6.83 -28.49
C LEU A 17 -26.72 6.91 -30.00
N GLU A 18 -27.83 6.40 -30.52
CA GLU A 18 -28.16 6.43 -31.94
C GLU A 18 -28.27 7.88 -32.46
N GLU A 19 -28.93 8.76 -31.71
CA GLU A 19 -28.99 10.20 -32.02
C GLU A 19 -27.59 10.84 -32.10
N ARG A 20 -26.70 10.50 -31.16
CA ARG A 20 -25.30 10.98 -31.16
C ARG A 20 -24.44 10.38 -32.26
N LEU A 21 -24.75 9.17 -32.70
CA LEU A 21 -24.06 8.50 -33.79
C LEU A 21 -24.52 9.06 -35.16
N ARG A 22 -25.82 9.33 -35.33
CA ARG A 22 -26.38 10.01 -36.51
C ARG A 22 -25.80 11.41 -36.70
N THR A 23 -25.73 12.21 -35.63
CA THR A 23 -25.10 13.54 -35.67
C THR A 23 -23.60 13.50 -36.02
N ARG A 24 -22.95 12.34 -35.88
CA ARG A 24 -21.55 12.11 -36.30
C ARG A 24 -21.42 11.42 -37.66
N GLY A 25 -22.51 11.24 -38.39
CA GLY A 25 -22.53 10.60 -39.71
C GLY A 25 -22.34 9.08 -39.67
N LEU A 26 -22.44 8.46 -38.50
CA LEU A 26 -22.26 7.02 -38.27
C LEU A 26 -23.62 6.39 -37.99
N SER A 27 -24.50 6.29 -38.97
CA SER A 27 -25.79 5.60 -38.81
C SER A 27 -25.58 4.08 -38.73
N SER A 28 -26.09 3.44 -37.67
CA SER A 28 -26.16 1.97 -37.56
C SER A 28 -27.27 1.46 -38.48
N SER A 29 -26.96 0.51 -39.36
CA SER A 29 -27.89 -0.06 -40.34
C SER A 29 -28.72 -1.24 -39.80
N GLU A 30 -28.37 -1.79 -38.64
CA GLU A 30 -29.07 -2.93 -38.06
C GLU A 30 -29.75 -2.58 -36.73
N PRO A 31 -31.04 -2.93 -36.55
CA PRO A 31 -31.71 -2.79 -35.27
C PRO A 31 -31.08 -3.78 -34.28
N VAL A 32 -30.54 -3.25 -33.18
CA VAL A 32 -30.06 -4.06 -32.07
C VAL A 32 -31.26 -4.64 -31.34
N ASP A 33 -31.44 -5.96 -31.41
CA ASP A 33 -32.49 -6.66 -30.68
C ASP A 33 -32.17 -6.64 -29.18
N VAL A 34 -32.98 -5.92 -28.42
CA VAL A 34 -32.85 -5.85 -26.96
C VAL A 34 -33.88 -6.82 -26.37
N PRO A 35 -33.42 -7.88 -25.67
CA PRO A 35 -34.32 -8.86 -25.07
C PRO A 35 -35.40 -8.19 -24.21
N GLU A 36 -36.62 -8.72 -24.23
CA GLU A 36 -37.73 -8.21 -23.41
C GLU A 36 -37.42 -8.28 -21.90
N SER A 37 -36.56 -9.22 -21.49
CA SER A 37 -36.04 -9.34 -20.13
C SER A 37 -35.11 -8.19 -19.71
N GLY A 38 -34.74 -7.29 -20.63
CA GLY A 38 -33.78 -6.23 -20.41
C GLY A 38 -32.33 -6.71 -20.50
N VAL A 39 -31.41 -5.74 -20.41
CA VAL A 39 -29.97 -6.00 -20.31
C VAL A 39 -29.67 -6.43 -18.88
N GLU A 40 -28.86 -7.49 -18.70
CA GLU A 40 -28.45 -7.91 -17.36
C GLU A 40 -27.87 -6.73 -16.57
N PRO A 41 -28.27 -6.57 -15.30
CA PRO A 41 -27.77 -5.48 -14.48
C PRO A 41 -26.25 -5.54 -14.41
N ARG A 42 -25.60 -4.37 -14.52
CA ARG A 42 -24.15 -4.26 -14.35
C ARG A 42 -23.78 -4.81 -12.98
N VAL A 43 -23.13 -5.97 -12.98
CA VAL A 43 -22.61 -6.59 -11.76
C VAL A 43 -21.55 -5.66 -11.18
N ASP A 44 -21.65 -5.37 -9.88
CA ASP A 44 -20.59 -4.65 -9.17
C ASP A 44 -19.33 -5.52 -9.20
N PRO A 45 -18.23 -5.08 -9.85
CA PRO A 45 -17.04 -5.90 -10.00
C PRO A 45 -16.44 -6.26 -8.63
N LEU A 46 -16.55 -5.41 -7.62
CA LEU A 46 -15.98 -5.70 -6.31
C LEU A 46 -16.81 -6.78 -5.59
N ALA A 47 -18.13 -6.63 -5.55
CA ALA A 47 -19.03 -7.64 -4.99
C ALA A 47 -18.90 -8.99 -5.71
N PHE A 48 -18.81 -8.98 -7.04
CA PHE A 48 -18.58 -10.20 -7.84
C PHE A 48 -17.26 -10.88 -7.49
N ASN A 49 -16.17 -10.12 -7.40
CA ASN A 49 -14.86 -10.69 -7.06
C ASN A 49 -14.83 -11.23 -5.62
N LEU A 50 -15.48 -10.55 -4.68
CA LEU A 50 -15.58 -11.03 -3.30
C LEU A 50 -16.40 -12.32 -3.22
N GLN A 51 -17.51 -12.39 -3.95
CA GLN A 51 -18.32 -13.60 -4.03
C GLN A 51 -17.56 -14.76 -4.71
N ALA A 52 -16.85 -14.49 -5.80
CA ALA A 52 -16.01 -15.50 -6.46
C ALA A 52 -14.86 -15.97 -5.55
N LEU A 53 -14.27 -15.06 -4.78
CA LEU A 53 -13.25 -15.41 -3.78
C LEU A 53 -13.85 -16.28 -2.66
N GLU A 54 -15.06 -15.98 -2.19
CA GLU A 54 -15.75 -16.76 -1.17
C GLU A 54 -16.12 -18.16 -1.68
N GLU A 55 -16.63 -18.25 -2.90
CA GLU A 55 -16.97 -19.52 -3.57
C GLU A 55 -15.74 -20.42 -3.80
N HIS A 56 -14.56 -19.82 -3.98
CA HIS A 56 -13.29 -20.50 -4.20
C HIS A 56 -12.34 -20.49 -2.99
N ALA A 57 -12.77 -19.97 -1.84
CA ALA A 57 -11.95 -19.91 -0.62
C ALA A 57 -11.69 -21.30 -0.05
N ASP A 58 -12.66 -22.21 -0.21
CA ASP A 58 -12.54 -23.59 0.25
C ASP A 58 -11.71 -24.44 -0.72
N ALA A 59 -10.41 -24.55 -0.41
CA ALA A 59 -9.47 -25.38 -1.16
C ALA A 59 -9.78 -26.90 -1.06
N THR A 60 -10.71 -27.32 -0.19
CA THR A 60 -11.16 -28.71 -0.10
C THR A 60 -12.32 -29.02 -1.05
N ARG A 61 -13.00 -27.98 -1.56
CA ARG A 61 -14.12 -28.12 -2.49
C ARG A 61 -13.60 -28.40 -3.91
N PRO A 62 -13.97 -29.54 -4.53
CA PRO A 62 -13.53 -29.84 -5.88
C PRO A 62 -14.24 -28.94 -6.89
N LEU A 63 -13.49 -28.29 -7.79
CA LEU A 63 -14.07 -27.64 -8.96
C LEU A 63 -14.72 -28.68 -9.88
N PRO A 64 -15.79 -28.32 -10.61
CA PRO A 64 -16.41 -29.22 -11.58
C PRO A 64 -15.35 -29.69 -12.59
N LEU A 65 -15.10 -31.00 -12.58
CA LEU A 65 -14.16 -31.66 -13.48
C LEU A 65 -14.82 -31.73 -14.86
N HIS A 66 -14.55 -30.74 -15.71
CA HIS A 66 -15.08 -30.68 -17.08
C HIS A 66 -14.47 -31.71 -18.03
N THR A 67 -13.58 -32.59 -17.56
CA THR A 67 -12.84 -33.52 -18.42
C THR A 67 -12.89 -34.95 -17.88
N HIS A 68 -13.53 -35.82 -18.67
CA HIS A 68 -13.43 -37.28 -18.72
C HIS A 68 -14.03 -38.09 -17.56
N ARG A 69 -15.37 -38.24 -17.58
CA ARG A 69 -16.11 -39.21 -16.73
C ARG A 69 -16.05 -40.68 -17.21
N GLY A 70 -15.13 -41.06 -18.11
CA GLY A 70 -14.99 -42.45 -18.54
C GLY A 70 -13.60 -42.80 -19.06
N GLY A 71 -13.14 -44.03 -18.78
CA GLY A 71 -11.87 -44.59 -19.28
C GLY A 71 -10.62 -43.94 -18.69
N ALA A 72 -9.66 -43.59 -19.55
CA ALA A 72 -8.36 -43.00 -19.16
C ALA A 72 -8.47 -41.70 -18.35
N GLY A 73 -9.63 -41.03 -18.37
CA GLY A 73 -9.93 -39.86 -17.53
C GLY A 73 -9.80 -40.11 -16.03
N GLN A 74 -10.14 -41.32 -15.57
CA GLN A 74 -10.11 -41.66 -14.15
C GLN A 74 -8.66 -41.77 -13.63
N LEU A 75 -7.73 -42.23 -14.48
CA LEU A 75 -6.30 -42.22 -14.19
C LEU A 75 -5.76 -40.79 -14.09
N VAL A 76 -6.22 -39.87 -14.94
CA VAL A 76 -5.84 -38.45 -14.85
C VAL A 76 -6.30 -37.83 -13.53
N LEU A 77 -7.49 -38.20 -13.04
CA LEU A 77 -7.97 -37.74 -11.73
C LEU A 77 -7.10 -38.25 -10.58
N VAL A 78 -6.75 -39.54 -10.60
CA VAL A 78 -5.87 -40.14 -9.58
C VAL A 78 -4.47 -39.51 -9.66
N ALA A 79 -3.92 -39.32 -10.86
CA ALA A 79 -2.63 -38.67 -11.06
C ALA A 79 -2.64 -37.22 -10.56
N LYS A 80 -3.70 -36.46 -10.86
CA LYS A 80 -3.87 -35.08 -10.38
C LYS A 80 -4.03 -35.03 -8.86
N TRP A 81 -4.78 -35.97 -8.27
CA TRP A 81 -4.94 -36.08 -6.82
C TRP A 81 -3.61 -36.41 -6.14
N ALA A 82 -2.89 -37.41 -6.65
CA ALA A 82 -1.58 -37.81 -6.13
C ALA A 82 -0.59 -36.65 -6.25
N PHE A 83 -0.47 -36.04 -7.44
CA PHE A 83 0.36 -34.86 -7.67
C PHE A 83 0.02 -33.72 -6.72
N ARG A 84 -1.27 -33.43 -6.51
CA ARG A 84 -1.69 -32.42 -5.54
C ARG A 84 -1.20 -32.79 -4.15
N GLN A 85 -1.39 -34.02 -3.68
CA GLN A 85 -0.94 -34.44 -2.35
C GLN A 85 0.59 -34.35 -2.18
N THR A 86 1.38 -34.81 -3.15
CA THR A 86 2.85 -34.75 -3.05
C THR A 86 3.36 -33.32 -3.16
N CYS A 87 2.83 -32.51 -4.08
CA CYS A 87 3.28 -31.15 -4.29
C CYS A 87 2.76 -30.16 -3.23
N GLN A 88 1.64 -30.47 -2.53
CA GLN A 88 1.06 -29.59 -1.52
C GLN A 88 2.07 -29.28 -0.40
N VAL A 89 2.92 -30.24 -0.01
CA VAL A 89 3.95 -30.03 1.01
C VAL A 89 4.95 -28.97 0.58
N PHE A 90 5.46 -29.07 -0.65
CA PHE A 90 6.39 -28.09 -1.22
C PHE A 90 5.73 -26.72 -1.41
N ILE A 91 4.46 -26.67 -1.81
CA ILE A 91 3.68 -25.43 -1.92
C ILE A 91 3.53 -24.78 -0.54
N ASN A 92 3.15 -25.54 0.47
CA ASN A 92 2.99 -25.01 1.83
C ASN A 92 4.32 -24.53 2.40
N GLU A 93 5.40 -25.25 2.15
CA GLU A 93 6.74 -24.87 2.58
C GLU A 93 7.22 -23.59 1.90
N THR A 94 7.06 -23.48 0.57
CA THR A 94 7.45 -22.29 -0.18
C THR A 94 6.63 -21.06 0.23
N LEU A 95 5.31 -21.18 0.38
CA LEU A 95 4.46 -20.11 0.89
C LEU A 95 4.79 -19.76 2.35
N GLY A 96 5.15 -20.76 3.16
CA GLY A 96 5.63 -20.55 4.54
C GLY A 96 6.92 -19.73 4.58
N ARG A 97 7.93 -20.13 3.79
CA ARG A 97 9.19 -19.40 3.66
C ARG A 97 8.97 -17.97 3.15
N GLN A 98 8.08 -17.79 2.17
CA GLN A 98 7.74 -16.46 1.65
C GLN A 98 7.08 -15.58 2.72
N ARG A 99 6.19 -16.13 3.55
CA ARG A 99 5.57 -15.41 4.66
C ARG A 99 6.61 -14.95 5.68
N THR A 100 7.53 -15.83 6.08
CA THR A 100 8.62 -15.51 7.00
C THR A 100 9.55 -14.44 6.43
N PHE A 101 9.94 -14.58 5.16
CA PHE A 101 10.75 -13.58 4.46
C PHE A 101 10.06 -12.20 4.42
N ASN A 102 8.78 -12.16 4.05
CA ASN A 102 8.01 -10.91 4.06
C ASN A 102 7.92 -10.28 5.46
N GLY A 103 7.80 -11.12 6.50
CA GLY A 103 7.89 -10.68 7.90
C GLY A 103 9.22 -9.99 8.18
N HIS A 104 10.34 -10.64 7.85
CA HIS A 104 11.68 -10.07 8.03
C HIS A 104 11.87 -8.76 7.27
N VAL A 105 11.43 -8.67 6.01
CA VAL A 105 11.50 -7.43 5.22
C VAL A 105 10.72 -6.30 5.90
N ARG A 106 9.52 -6.61 6.40
CA ARG A 106 8.70 -5.63 7.12
C ARG A 106 9.37 -5.17 8.42
N ASP A 107 9.95 -6.09 9.18
CA ASP A 107 10.65 -5.77 10.43
C ASP A 107 11.91 -4.95 10.18
N SER A 108 12.72 -5.30 9.18
CA SER A 108 13.88 -4.51 8.77
C SER A 108 13.48 -3.11 8.32
N TYR A 109 12.39 -2.98 7.56
CA TYR A 109 11.89 -1.65 7.17
C TYR A 109 11.46 -0.83 8.39
N ALA A 110 10.78 -1.45 9.36
CA ALA A 110 10.40 -0.79 10.60
C ALA A 110 11.63 -0.33 11.40
N GLN A 111 12.66 -1.19 11.54
CA GLN A 111 13.91 -0.85 12.21
C GLN A 111 14.63 0.32 11.51
N LEU A 112 14.84 0.24 10.19
CA LEU A 112 15.46 1.32 9.42
C LEU A 112 14.65 2.62 9.53
N SER A 113 13.32 2.55 9.52
CA SER A 113 12.48 3.74 9.66
C SER A 113 12.66 4.41 11.02
N ALA A 114 12.80 3.61 12.09
CA ALA A 114 13.07 4.12 13.44
C ALA A 114 14.46 4.75 13.54
N GLU A 115 15.47 4.14 12.93
CA GLU A 115 16.83 4.69 12.86
C GLU A 115 16.86 6.01 12.08
N VAL A 116 16.16 6.10 10.96
CA VAL A 116 16.05 7.35 10.18
C VAL A 116 15.39 8.46 11.00
N ILE A 117 14.33 8.16 11.74
CA ILE A 117 13.68 9.15 12.63
C ILE A 117 14.66 9.61 13.71
N ARG A 118 15.37 8.67 14.36
CA ARG A 118 16.36 8.99 15.40
C ARG A 118 17.49 9.86 14.85
N LEU A 119 18.07 9.49 13.71
CA LEU A 119 19.15 10.24 13.07
C LEU A 119 18.70 11.63 12.64
N ARG A 120 17.46 11.78 12.15
CA ARG A 120 16.91 13.11 11.85
C ARG A 120 16.80 13.98 13.09
N ALA A 121 16.31 13.44 14.21
CA ALA A 121 16.24 14.16 15.47
C ALA A 121 17.64 14.56 15.99
N GLU A 122 18.64 13.69 15.83
CA GLU A 122 20.03 13.98 16.20
C GLU A 122 20.66 15.04 15.29
N VAL A 123 20.40 15.00 13.99
CA VAL A 123 20.84 16.05 13.06
C VAL A 123 20.17 17.38 13.38
N GLU A 124 18.87 17.39 13.71
CA GLU A 124 18.15 18.59 14.11
C GLU A 124 18.70 19.18 15.43
N SER A 125 19.01 18.35 16.42
CA SER A 125 19.60 18.82 17.68
C SER A 125 21.01 19.39 17.49
N LEU A 126 21.84 18.74 16.68
CA LEU A 126 23.18 19.24 16.33
C LEU A 126 23.11 20.54 15.52
N ARG A 127 22.16 20.66 14.59
CA ARG A 127 21.92 21.92 13.86
C ARG A 127 21.46 23.04 14.79
N ALA A 128 20.57 22.75 15.75
CA ALA A 128 20.14 23.72 16.75
C ALA A 128 21.30 24.16 17.66
N ALA A 129 22.16 23.22 18.09
CA ALA A 129 23.35 23.53 18.87
C ALA A 129 24.38 24.35 18.09
N GLY A 130 24.64 24.02 16.82
CA GLY A 130 25.53 24.78 15.94
C GLY A 130 24.97 26.14 15.49
N SER A 131 23.66 26.35 15.62
CA SER A 131 23.00 27.64 15.36
C SER A 131 22.90 28.54 16.59
N THR A 132 23.39 28.09 17.75
CA THR A 132 23.47 28.92 18.96
C THR A 132 24.69 29.84 18.82
N PRO A 133 24.52 31.18 18.79
CA PRO A 133 25.65 32.09 18.81
C PRO A 133 26.44 31.84 20.09
N ALA A 134 27.75 31.66 19.97
CA ALA A 134 28.64 31.53 21.12
C ALA A 134 28.35 32.69 22.10
N PRO A 135 28.12 32.42 23.40
CA PRO A 135 28.06 33.51 24.36
C PRO A 135 29.39 34.25 24.28
N ALA A 136 29.32 35.56 24.06
CA ALA A 136 30.49 36.42 24.01
C ALA A 136 31.41 36.10 25.20
N PRO A 137 32.74 36.03 25.00
CA PRO A 137 33.66 35.74 26.09
C PRO A 137 33.39 36.71 27.24
N PRO A 138 33.35 36.23 28.50
CA PRO A 138 33.14 37.11 29.64
C PRO A 138 34.17 38.22 29.59
N ALA A 139 33.70 39.47 29.63
CA ALA A 139 34.55 40.65 29.66
C ALA A 139 35.62 40.46 30.76
N PRO A 140 36.89 40.84 30.52
CA PRO A 140 37.94 40.69 31.51
C PRO A 140 37.51 41.36 32.81
N ALA A 141 37.48 40.58 33.89
CA ALA A 141 37.21 41.10 35.23
C ALA A 141 38.21 42.22 35.53
N GLU A 142 37.70 43.39 35.91
CA GLU A 142 38.51 44.51 36.36
C GLU A 142 39.45 44.04 37.48
N THR A 143 40.74 44.24 37.26
CA THR A 143 41.81 43.96 38.20
C THR A 143 41.54 44.72 39.50
N PRO A 144 41.52 44.07 40.68
CA PRO A 144 41.35 44.81 41.92
C PRO A 144 42.55 45.75 42.11
N SER A 145 42.24 47.05 42.18
CA SER A 145 43.16 48.14 42.49
C SER A 145 44.09 47.78 43.65
N ARG A 146 45.38 47.86 43.37
CA ARG A 146 46.49 47.74 44.34
C ARG A 146 46.23 48.62 45.58
N PRO A 147 46.43 48.12 46.82
CA PRO A 147 46.25 48.94 48.01
C PRO A 147 47.37 49.99 48.13
N PRO A 148 47.10 51.16 48.75
CA PRO A 148 48.05 52.26 48.80
C PRO A 148 49.26 51.94 49.71
N PRO A 149 50.43 52.57 49.44
CA PRO A 149 51.64 52.30 50.20
C PRO A 149 51.51 52.81 51.64
N ARG A 150 51.77 51.91 52.59
CA ARG A 150 51.79 52.18 54.03
C ARG A 150 53.00 53.06 54.37
N LYS A 151 52.77 54.30 54.79
CA LYS A 151 53.82 55.25 55.24
C LYS A 151 54.61 54.63 56.40
N ALA A 152 55.92 54.47 56.21
CA ALA A 152 56.85 54.04 57.24
C ALA A 152 57.01 55.14 58.30
N ARG A 153 56.59 54.83 59.52
CA ARG A 153 56.76 55.70 60.69
C ARG A 153 58.18 55.54 61.22
N LYS A 154 59.04 56.53 60.95
CA LYS A 154 60.34 56.69 61.62
C LYS A 154 60.12 56.80 63.13
N LYS A 155 60.85 56.00 63.92
CA LYS A 155 61.08 56.27 65.34
C LYS A 155 62.46 56.91 65.50
N PRO A 156 62.59 57.96 66.32
CA PRO A 156 63.86 58.59 66.61
C PRO A 156 64.65 57.80 67.67
N SER A 157 65.96 58.09 67.63
CA SER A 157 67.10 57.75 68.50
C SER A 157 66.87 57.00 69.81
#